data_AF-W7S7B5-F1
#
_entry.id   AF-W7S7B5-F1
#
_cell.length_a   1.000
_cell.length_b   1.000
_cell.length_c   1.000
_cell.angle_alpha   90.00
_cell.angle_beta   90.00
_cell.angle_gamma   90.00
#
_symmetry.space_group_name_H-M   'P 1'
#
loop_
_entity.id
_entity.type
_entity.pdbx_description
1 polymer ?
#
loop_
_entity_poly.entity_id
_entity_poly.type
_entity_poly.pdbx_seq_one_letter_code
_entity_poly.pdbx_strand_id
1 'polypeptide(L)'
;MILLARRISETQKTLEAIVRRLSNSHQEYSNYDENLRRLKAGHAGEQRVDAEWLEIDLPTPYYFLHDFQTMNNFGSTHQMDTIFLCPHFLLIVEIKNITGVLSYDTSFAQLTRMTSEGKVEGMTDPFLQLERHVGWMKKLLHQEKFQLPVLHAVVLATKNGILSEGFHGQPIFHVTGLRTHLQKWFDLHQPVENENLFRFAMHLMSLHSTIKREVKVPLEEMVKGVLCPHCANGQPMNYHYKKWHCPRCKWVDQDALKKALEDYRLLVGPKLTNKSFREFFAIDSPNVAYKLLQQLPLKADGIKKHRQYWIME
;
A
#
# COMPACT_ATOMS: atom_id res chain seq x y z
N MET A 1 9.98 -6.83 -17.10
CA MET A 1 10.07 -5.41 -16.68
C MET A 1 9.01 -5.09 -15.64
N ILE A 2 9.32 -4.30 -14.62
CA ILE A 2 8.32 -3.79 -13.66
C ILE A 2 7.78 -2.45 -14.20
N LEU A 3 6.49 -2.40 -14.54
CA LEU A 3 5.82 -1.18 -15.04
C LEU A 3 5.20 -0.37 -13.91
N LEU A 4 4.59 -1.04 -12.94
CA LEU A 4 4.05 -0.43 -11.73
C LEU A 4 4.76 -1.04 -10.52
N ALA A 5 5.68 -0.29 -9.93
CA ALA A 5 6.44 -0.70 -8.77
C ALA A 5 5.59 -0.61 -7.50
N ARG A 6 5.77 -1.58 -6.59
CA ARG A 6 5.09 -1.59 -5.30
C ARG A 6 5.50 -0.38 -4.47
N ARG A 7 4.52 0.27 -3.84
CA ARG A 7 4.71 1.44 -2.98
C ARG A 7 3.95 1.27 -1.68
N ILE A 8 4.40 1.97 -0.65
CA ILE A 8 3.63 2.10 0.59
C ILE A 8 2.35 2.90 0.29
N SER A 9 1.19 2.34 0.62
CA SER A 9 -0.10 2.97 0.40
C SER A 9 -0.24 4.28 1.19
N GLU A 10 -1.01 5.24 0.65
CA GLU A 10 -1.30 6.48 1.39
C GLU A 10 -1.97 6.20 2.74
N THR A 11 -2.88 5.22 2.80
CA THR A 11 -3.52 4.79 4.05
C THR A 11 -2.50 4.36 5.09
N GLN A 12 -1.47 3.57 4.71
CA GLN A 12 -0.41 3.20 5.64
C GLN A 12 0.37 4.44 6.09
N LYS A 13 0.77 5.33 5.18
CA LYS A 13 1.48 6.57 5.54
C LYS A 13 0.67 7.45 6.49
N THR A 14 -0.63 7.59 6.26
CA THR A 14 -1.56 8.33 7.12
C THR A 14 -1.64 7.70 8.50
N LEU A 15 -1.79 6.38 8.60
CA LEU A 15 -1.78 5.68 9.89
C LEU A 15 -0.44 5.82 10.62
N GLU A 16 0.69 5.78 9.91
CA GLU A 16 2.00 6.05 10.52
C GLU A 16 2.09 7.47 11.06
N ALA A 17 1.50 8.46 10.37
CA ALA A 17 1.44 9.84 10.83
C ALA A 17 0.53 9.99 12.06
N ILE A 18 -0.64 9.33 12.07
CA ILE A 18 -1.56 9.28 13.21
C ILE A 18 -0.86 8.69 14.44
N VAL A 19 -0.29 7.48 14.33
CA VAL A 19 0.35 6.77 15.45
C VAL A 19 1.55 7.57 15.99
N ARG A 20 2.27 8.32 15.15
CA ARG A 20 3.34 9.22 15.62
C ARG A 20 2.85 10.40 16.45
N ARG A 21 1.66 10.93 16.13
CA ARG A 21 1.13 12.20 16.65
C ARG A 21 0.06 12.04 17.72
N LEU A 22 -0.58 10.88 17.79
CA LEU A 22 -1.63 10.59 18.75
C LEU A 22 -1.01 10.07 20.05
N SER A 23 -1.53 10.54 21.19
CA SER A 23 -1.09 10.01 22.49
C SER A 23 -1.39 8.52 22.59
N ASN A 24 -0.48 7.76 23.21
CA ASN A 24 -0.71 6.33 23.50
C ASN A 24 -1.85 6.09 24.51
N SER A 25 -2.25 7.13 25.26
CA SER A 25 -3.40 7.11 26.17
C SER A 25 -4.74 7.39 25.48
N HIS A 26 -4.74 7.74 24.19
CA HIS A 26 -5.96 8.03 23.45
C HIS A 26 -6.75 6.74 23.21
N GLN A 27 -8.08 6.78 23.36
CA GLN A 27 -8.96 5.61 23.28
C GLN A 27 -8.79 4.82 21.96
N GLU A 28 -8.70 5.52 20.83
CA GLU A 28 -8.52 4.89 19.51
C GLU A 28 -7.06 4.58 19.14
N TYR A 29 -6.07 4.87 19.99
CA TYR A 29 -4.66 4.65 19.63
C TYR A 29 -4.39 3.19 19.25
N SER A 30 -4.88 2.26 20.06
CA SER A 30 -4.72 0.82 19.82
C SER A 30 -5.32 0.36 18.50
N ASN A 31 -6.46 0.93 18.10
CA ASN A 31 -7.12 0.65 16.82
C ASN A 31 -6.25 1.10 15.64
N TYR A 32 -5.74 2.34 15.67
CA TYR A 32 -4.84 2.84 14.63
C TYR A 32 -3.52 2.05 14.55
N ASP A 33 -2.93 1.74 15.70
CA ASP A 33 -1.68 0.97 15.77
C ASP A 33 -1.87 -0.46 15.27
N GLU A 34 -2.97 -1.12 15.62
CA GLU A 34 -3.28 -2.46 15.11
C GLU A 34 -3.49 -2.46 13.59
N ASN A 35 -4.27 -1.50 13.07
CA ASN A 35 -4.46 -1.35 11.62
C ASN A 35 -3.14 -1.08 10.90
N LEU A 36 -2.27 -0.24 11.48
CA LEU A 36 -0.95 0.03 10.95
C LEU A 36 -0.08 -1.23 10.90
N ARG A 37 -0.06 -2.01 11.99
CA ARG A 37 0.69 -3.29 12.06
C ARG A 37 0.19 -4.27 11.00
N ARG A 38 -1.13 -4.38 10.80
CA ARG A 38 -1.73 -5.25 9.77
C ARG A 38 -1.29 -4.82 8.36
N LEU A 39 -1.35 -3.53 8.03
CA LEU A 39 -0.90 -3.03 6.72
C LEU A 39 0.60 -3.25 6.50
N LYS A 40 1.43 -2.98 7.51
CA LYS A 40 2.88 -3.24 7.44
C LYS A 40 3.20 -4.72 7.22
N ALA A 41 2.49 -5.61 7.92
CA ALA A 41 2.64 -7.06 7.72
C ALA A 41 2.21 -7.49 6.32
N GLY A 42 1.11 -6.94 5.79
CA GLY A 42 0.67 -7.15 4.41
C GLY A 42 1.74 -6.73 3.40
N HIS A 43 2.19 -5.47 3.49
CA HIS A 43 3.22 -4.92 2.61
C HIS A 43 4.55 -5.70 2.67
N ALA A 44 4.97 -6.12 3.87
CA ALA A 44 6.17 -6.95 4.01
C ALA A 44 6.01 -8.33 3.35
N GLY A 45 4.80 -8.91 3.43
CA GLY A 45 4.49 -10.16 2.75
C GLY A 45 4.52 -10.00 1.22
N GLU A 46 3.97 -8.91 0.72
CA GLU A 46 4.04 -8.55 -0.69
C GLU A 46 5.49 -8.36 -1.18
N GLN A 47 6.32 -7.62 -0.43
CA GLN A 47 7.74 -7.46 -0.74
C GLN A 47 8.51 -8.79 -0.75
N ARG A 48 8.15 -9.73 0.12
CA ARG A 48 8.74 -11.08 0.11
C ARG A 48 8.43 -11.83 -1.19
N VAL A 49 7.22 -11.68 -1.73
CA VAL A 49 6.84 -12.28 -3.01
C VAL A 49 7.52 -11.57 -4.17
N ASP A 50 7.58 -10.23 -4.15
CA ASP A 50 8.34 -9.43 -5.13
C ASP A 50 9.80 -9.86 -5.23
N ALA A 51 10.45 -10.14 -4.09
CA ALA A 51 11.82 -10.65 -4.07
C ALA A 51 11.95 -12.03 -4.75
N GLU A 52 10.98 -12.92 -4.56
CA GLU A 52 10.98 -14.25 -5.20
C GLU A 52 10.90 -14.13 -6.72
N TRP A 53 10.10 -13.19 -7.25
CA TRP A 53 9.98 -12.95 -8.69
C TRP A 53 11.32 -12.59 -9.35
N LEU A 54 12.21 -11.90 -8.63
CA LEU A 54 13.51 -11.48 -9.15
C LEU A 54 14.51 -12.64 -9.29
N GLU A 55 14.27 -13.75 -8.61
CA GLU A 55 15.13 -14.93 -8.65
C GLU A 55 14.72 -15.96 -9.72
N ILE A 56 13.54 -15.77 -10.33
CA ILE A 56 12.96 -16.69 -11.32
C ILE A 56 13.32 -16.23 -12.73
N ASP A 57 13.77 -17.17 -13.55
CA ASP A 57 13.95 -16.93 -14.99
C ASP A 57 12.59 -16.93 -15.67
N LEU A 58 12.23 -15.82 -16.31
CA LEU A 58 10.89 -15.57 -16.85
C LEU A 58 10.96 -15.35 -18.36
N PRO A 59 10.02 -15.89 -19.14
CA PRO A 59 10.01 -15.72 -20.58
C PRO A 59 9.81 -14.25 -20.95
N THR A 60 10.67 -13.74 -21.83
CA THR A 60 10.60 -12.37 -22.33
C THR A 60 9.74 -12.27 -23.60
N PRO A 61 8.97 -11.18 -23.80
CA PRO A 61 8.82 -10.05 -22.87
C PRO A 61 7.84 -10.36 -21.73
N TYR A 62 8.11 -9.82 -20.54
CA TYR A 62 7.17 -9.89 -19.40
C TYR A 62 7.00 -8.54 -18.72
N TYR A 63 5.85 -8.33 -18.08
CA TYR A 63 5.49 -7.11 -17.37
C TYR A 63 4.88 -7.41 -16.01
N PHE A 64 5.31 -6.67 -14.99
CA PHE A 64 4.71 -6.67 -13.67
C PHE A 64 3.98 -5.35 -13.41
N LEU A 65 2.77 -5.46 -12.87
CA LEU A 65 2.06 -4.35 -12.27
C LEU A 65 1.68 -4.73 -10.82
N HIS A 66 2.34 -4.12 -9.85
CA HIS A 66 2.09 -4.35 -8.42
C HIS A 66 1.06 -3.36 -7.90
N ASP A 67 0.20 -3.82 -6.98
CA ASP A 67 -0.88 -3.02 -6.38
C ASP A 67 -1.73 -2.29 -7.44
N PHE A 68 -2.11 -3.03 -8.48
CA PHE A 68 -2.91 -2.48 -9.57
C PHE A 68 -4.33 -2.22 -9.07
N GLN A 69 -4.69 -0.94 -9.04
CA GLN A 69 -6.01 -0.45 -8.63
C GLN A 69 -6.76 0.18 -9.79
N THR A 70 -8.06 -0.10 -9.89
CA THR A 70 -8.96 0.51 -10.86
C THR A 70 -10.42 0.43 -10.42
N MET A 71 -11.29 1.18 -11.07
CA MET A 71 -12.73 1.17 -10.83
C MET A 71 -13.45 0.88 -12.15
N ASN A 72 -14.38 -0.07 -12.13
CA ASN A 72 -15.18 -0.37 -13.31
C ASN A 72 -16.31 0.67 -13.51
N ASN A 73 -16.97 0.62 -14.66
CA ASN A 73 -18.05 1.55 -15.02
C ASN A 73 -19.29 1.49 -14.09
N PHE A 74 -19.39 0.45 -13.25
CA PHE A 74 -20.46 0.28 -12.27
C PHE A 74 -20.06 0.76 -10.87
N GLY A 75 -18.90 1.41 -10.73
CA GLY A 75 -18.36 1.88 -9.45
C GLY A 75 -17.75 0.79 -8.57
N SER A 76 -17.62 -0.45 -9.07
CA SER A 76 -16.93 -1.50 -8.30
C SER A 76 -15.41 -1.35 -8.45
N THR A 77 -14.73 -1.34 -7.32
CA THR A 77 -13.28 -1.25 -7.25
C THR A 77 -12.61 -2.62 -7.40
N HIS A 78 -11.46 -2.64 -8.08
CA HIS A 78 -10.58 -3.79 -8.18
C HIS A 78 -9.18 -3.39 -7.71
N GLN A 79 -8.60 -4.16 -6.80
CA GLN A 79 -7.21 -4.03 -6.35
C GLN A 79 -6.57 -5.41 -6.47
N MET A 80 -5.46 -5.50 -7.18
CA MET A 80 -4.75 -6.76 -7.44
C MET A 80 -3.31 -6.62 -6.99
N ASP A 81 -2.86 -7.48 -6.08
CA ASP A 81 -1.55 -7.32 -5.44
C ASP A 81 -0.40 -7.45 -6.44
N THR A 82 -0.53 -8.38 -7.40
CA THR A 82 0.38 -8.49 -8.55
C THR A 82 -0.36 -8.96 -9.78
N ILE A 83 -0.17 -8.24 -10.90
CA ILE A 83 -0.45 -8.73 -12.24
C ILE A 83 0.89 -9.07 -12.89
N PHE A 84 1.06 -10.32 -13.30
CA PHE A 84 2.16 -10.77 -14.13
C PHE A 84 1.64 -11.07 -15.54
N LEU A 85 2.21 -10.40 -16.54
CA LEU A 85 1.83 -10.53 -17.93
C LEU A 85 3.02 -11.07 -18.74
N CYS A 86 2.82 -12.18 -19.44
CA CYS A 86 3.82 -12.78 -20.32
C CYS A 86 3.13 -13.42 -21.55
N PRO A 87 3.88 -13.95 -22.54
CA PRO A 87 3.27 -14.44 -23.78
C PRO A 87 2.41 -15.69 -23.58
N HIS A 88 2.57 -16.39 -22.46
CA HIS A 88 1.86 -17.66 -22.21
C HIS A 88 0.52 -17.41 -21.50
N PHE A 89 0.50 -16.47 -20.56
CA PHE A 89 -0.68 -16.15 -19.74
C PHE A 89 -0.55 -14.80 -19.03
N LEU A 90 -1.68 -14.31 -18.54
CA LEU A 90 -1.79 -13.27 -17.52
C LEU A 90 -2.11 -13.94 -16.19
N LEU A 91 -1.30 -13.71 -15.16
CA LEU A 91 -1.49 -14.23 -13.82
C LEU A 91 -1.84 -13.10 -12.86
N ILE A 92 -2.96 -13.25 -12.14
CA ILE A 92 -3.36 -12.38 -11.03
C ILE A 92 -3.00 -13.09 -9.73
N VAL A 93 -2.15 -12.48 -8.92
CA VAL A 93 -1.75 -13.03 -7.62
C VAL A 93 -2.35 -12.20 -6.50
N GLU A 94 -3.05 -12.88 -5.59
CA GLU A 94 -3.45 -12.36 -4.28
C GLU A 94 -2.44 -12.85 -3.25
N ILE A 95 -1.85 -11.94 -2.48
CA ILE A 95 -0.78 -12.24 -1.53
C ILE A 95 -1.35 -12.17 -0.12
N LYS A 96 -1.18 -13.25 0.64
CA LYS A 96 -1.62 -13.33 2.03
C LYS A 96 -0.43 -13.58 2.95
N ASN A 97 -0.30 -12.75 3.98
CA ASN A 97 0.68 -12.95 5.05
C ASN A 97 -0.04 -13.39 6.34
N ILE A 98 -0.49 -14.65 6.37
CA ILE A 98 -1.34 -15.19 7.43
C ILE A 98 -0.63 -16.36 8.11
N THR A 99 -0.57 -16.34 9.44
CA THR A 99 -0.05 -17.44 10.28
C THR A 99 -1.18 -18.29 10.85
N GLY A 100 -0.88 -19.49 11.32
CA GLY A 100 -1.86 -20.41 11.93
C GLY A 100 -2.31 -21.49 10.95
N VAL A 101 -3.23 -22.35 11.37
CA VAL A 101 -3.79 -23.40 10.51
C VAL A 101 -4.97 -22.82 9.75
N LEU A 102 -4.87 -22.80 8.43
CA LEU A 102 -5.91 -22.35 7.52
C LEU A 102 -6.75 -23.55 7.10
N SER A 103 -8.06 -23.37 7.09
CA SER A 103 -9.01 -24.36 6.59
C SER A 103 -10.03 -23.71 5.68
N TYR A 104 -10.30 -24.38 4.56
CA TYR A 104 -11.25 -23.93 3.56
C TYR A 104 -12.37 -24.96 3.42
N ASP A 105 -13.60 -24.48 3.59
CA ASP A 105 -14.79 -25.25 3.27
C ASP A 105 -15.35 -24.76 1.94
N THR A 106 -15.16 -25.57 0.90
CA THR A 106 -15.63 -25.30 -0.46
C THR A 106 -17.16 -25.22 -0.53
N SER A 107 -17.89 -25.94 0.32
CA SER A 107 -19.35 -25.99 0.30
C SER A 107 -19.98 -24.69 0.79
N PHE A 108 -19.30 -24.02 1.72
CA PHE A 108 -19.73 -22.73 2.28
C PHE A 108 -18.92 -21.54 1.77
N ALA A 109 -17.97 -21.74 0.87
CA ALA A 109 -16.99 -20.73 0.45
C ALA A 109 -16.38 -19.99 1.65
N GLN A 110 -15.95 -20.77 2.66
CA GLN A 110 -15.56 -20.23 3.95
C GLN A 110 -14.08 -20.50 4.24
N LEU A 111 -13.32 -19.43 4.43
CA LEU A 111 -11.96 -19.49 4.94
C LEU A 111 -11.97 -19.27 6.47
N THR A 112 -11.30 -20.16 7.20
CA THR A 112 -11.10 -20.05 8.64
C THR A 112 -9.62 -20.17 8.99
N ARG A 113 -9.24 -19.56 10.12
CA ARG A 113 -7.91 -19.65 10.71
C ARG A 113 -8.00 -20.09 12.16
N MET A 114 -7.28 -21.14 12.51
CA MET A 114 -6.97 -21.48 13.89
C MET A 114 -5.64 -20.85 14.29
N THR A 115 -5.67 -20.01 15.32
CA THR A 115 -4.48 -19.35 15.89
C THR A 115 -3.66 -20.33 16.74
N SER A 116 -2.44 -19.92 17.12
CA SER A 116 -1.59 -20.70 18.05
C SER A 116 -2.23 -20.91 19.43
N GLU A 117 -3.18 -20.07 19.80
CA GLU A 117 -3.93 -20.15 21.06
C GLU A 117 -5.18 -21.05 20.94
N GLY A 118 -5.40 -21.69 19.79
CA GLY A 118 -6.55 -22.57 19.54
C GLY A 118 -7.85 -21.84 19.19
N LYS A 119 -7.85 -20.50 19.16
CA LYS A 119 -9.02 -19.72 18.72
C LYS A 119 -9.22 -19.83 17.21
N VAL A 120 -10.45 -20.13 16.79
CA VAL A 120 -10.86 -20.17 15.38
C VAL A 120 -11.53 -18.86 14.98
N GLU A 121 -11.09 -18.29 13.86
CA GLU A 121 -11.58 -17.01 13.35
C GLU A 121 -11.97 -17.16 11.87
N GLY A 122 -13.12 -16.60 11.49
CA GLY A 122 -13.53 -16.49 10.09
C GLY A 122 -12.71 -15.42 9.37
N MET A 123 -12.39 -15.69 8.10
CA MET A 123 -11.65 -14.78 7.24
C MET A 123 -12.40 -14.57 5.93
N THR A 124 -12.15 -13.43 5.27
CA THR A 124 -12.66 -13.18 3.92
C THR A 124 -12.07 -14.20 2.95
N ASP A 125 -12.92 -14.81 2.12
CA ASP A 125 -12.49 -15.76 1.10
C ASP A 125 -11.67 -15.06 -0.01
N PRO A 126 -10.37 -15.36 -0.14
CA PRO A 126 -9.53 -14.78 -1.18
C PRO A 126 -9.88 -15.29 -2.59
N PHE A 127 -10.48 -16.47 -2.73
CA PHE A 127 -10.83 -17.02 -4.03
C PHE A 127 -12.01 -16.27 -4.65
N LEU A 128 -13.04 -15.95 -3.87
CA LEU A 128 -14.15 -15.10 -4.34
C LEU A 128 -13.67 -13.72 -4.79
N GLN A 129 -12.67 -13.15 -4.09
CA GLN A 129 -12.03 -11.90 -4.50
C GLN A 129 -11.28 -12.08 -5.83
N LEU A 130 -10.45 -13.11 -5.96
CA LEU A 130 -9.73 -13.43 -7.19
C LEU A 130 -10.66 -13.68 -8.38
N GLU A 131 -11.73 -14.45 -8.21
CA GLU A 131 -12.71 -14.72 -9.25
C GLU A 131 -13.33 -13.44 -9.81
N ARG A 132 -13.62 -12.46 -8.93
CA ARG A 132 -14.10 -11.13 -9.36
C ARG A 132 -13.05 -10.39 -10.20
N HIS A 133 -11.78 -10.44 -9.81
CA HIS A 133 -10.68 -9.84 -10.58
C HIS A 133 -10.47 -10.52 -11.93
N VAL A 134 -10.49 -11.85 -11.95
CA VAL A 134 -10.39 -12.67 -13.17
C VAL A 134 -11.57 -12.37 -14.12
N GLY A 135 -12.79 -12.30 -13.61
CA GLY A 135 -13.97 -11.98 -14.39
C GLY A 135 -13.90 -10.58 -15.02
N TRP A 136 -13.38 -9.59 -14.27
CA TRP A 136 -13.12 -8.25 -14.81
C TRP A 136 -12.02 -8.26 -15.88
N MET A 137 -10.90 -8.94 -15.62
CA MET A 137 -9.77 -9.01 -16.55
C MET A 137 -10.13 -9.71 -17.85
N LYS A 138 -10.90 -10.81 -17.80
CA LYS A 138 -11.40 -11.51 -18.99
C LYS A 138 -12.30 -10.62 -19.85
N LYS A 139 -13.16 -9.81 -19.21
CA LYS A 139 -13.99 -8.83 -19.94
C LYS A 139 -13.13 -7.77 -20.62
N LEU A 140 -12.11 -7.26 -19.92
CA LEU A 140 -11.17 -6.27 -20.47
C LEU A 140 -10.40 -6.83 -21.68
N LEU A 141 -9.83 -8.03 -21.55
CA LEU A 141 -9.15 -8.73 -22.65
C LEU A 141 -10.05 -8.91 -23.87
N HIS A 142 -11.31 -9.30 -23.66
CA HIS A 142 -12.28 -9.46 -24.73
C HIS A 142 -12.58 -8.12 -25.44
N GLN A 143 -12.73 -7.02 -24.68
CA GLN A 143 -12.95 -5.69 -25.23
C GLN A 143 -11.76 -5.20 -26.08
N GLU A 144 -10.54 -5.47 -25.62
CA GLU A 144 -9.31 -5.13 -26.33
C GLU A 144 -8.97 -6.11 -27.46
N LYS A 145 -9.80 -7.14 -27.68
CA LYS A 145 -9.58 -8.24 -28.64
C LYS A 145 -8.22 -8.94 -28.45
N PHE A 146 -7.78 -9.01 -27.20
CA PHE A 146 -6.50 -9.61 -26.81
C PHE A 146 -6.76 -11.01 -26.28
N GLN A 147 -6.18 -12.02 -26.90
CA GLN A 147 -6.39 -13.42 -26.53
C GLN A 147 -5.25 -13.91 -25.64
N LEU A 148 -5.53 -14.06 -24.35
CA LEU A 148 -4.55 -14.59 -23.40
C LEU A 148 -5.24 -15.35 -22.26
N PRO A 149 -4.75 -16.53 -21.86
CA PRO A 149 -5.25 -17.20 -20.66
C PRO A 149 -5.11 -16.31 -19.42
N VAL A 150 -6.16 -16.25 -18.61
CA VAL A 150 -6.14 -15.56 -17.31
C VAL A 150 -6.09 -16.60 -16.20
N LEU A 151 -4.94 -16.68 -15.55
CA LEU A 151 -4.68 -17.51 -14.38
C LEU A 151 -4.77 -16.67 -13.11
N HIS A 152 -4.95 -17.33 -11.99
CA HIS A 152 -4.94 -16.69 -10.68
C HIS A 152 -4.39 -17.63 -9.62
N ALA A 153 -3.83 -17.06 -8.56
CA ALA A 153 -3.40 -17.82 -7.39
C ALA A 153 -3.38 -16.98 -6.11
N VAL A 154 -3.57 -17.65 -4.98
CA VAL A 154 -3.30 -17.10 -3.65
C VAL A 154 -1.90 -17.54 -3.23
N VAL A 155 -1.01 -16.59 -2.93
CA VAL A 155 0.35 -16.88 -2.47
C VAL A 155 0.48 -16.53 -0.99
N LEU A 156 0.80 -17.53 -0.18
CA LEU A 156 1.16 -17.33 1.22
C LEU A 156 2.61 -16.86 1.32
N ALA A 157 2.81 -15.60 1.73
CA ALA A 157 4.12 -15.00 1.89
C ALA A 157 4.92 -15.60 3.06
N THR A 158 4.23 -16.17 4.05
CA THR A 158 4.83 -16.79 5.23
C THR A 158 4.69 -18.31 5.20
N LYS A 159 5.71 -19.01 5.71
CA LYS A 159 5.67 -20.46 5.94
C LYS A 159 4.80 -20.88 7.12
N ASN A 160 4.46 -19.93 8.00
CA ASN A 160 3.74 -20.21 9.25
C ASN A 160 2.22 -20.33 9.05
N GLY A 161 1.70 -20.16 7.82
CA GLY A 161 0.32 -20.43 7.47
C GLY A 161 0.15 -21.87 6.97
N ILE A 162 -0.31 -22.78 7.82
CA ILE A 162 -0.42 -24.20 7.48
C ILE A 162 -1.71 -24.42 6.68
N LEU A 163 -1.60 -24.86 5.44
CA LEU A 163 -2.76 -25.22 4.59
C LEU A 163 -3.25 -26.63 4.95
N SER A 164 -4.54 -26.78 5.24
CA SER A 164 -5.18 -28.09 5.45
C SER A 164 -5.70 -28.71 4.14
N GLU A 165 -6.18 -29.96 4.22
CA GLU A 165 -6.65 -30.74 3.06
C GLU A 165 -7.79 -30.06 2.27
N GLY A 166 -8.57 -29.18 2.89
CA GLY A 166 -9.65 -28.44 2.23
C GLY A 166 -9.19 -27.53 1.07
N PHE A 167 -7.88 -27.28 0.96
CA PHE A 167 -7.28 -26.55 -0.16
C PHE A 167 -6.81 -27.43 -1.32
N HIS A 168 -6.98 -28.74 -1.26
CA HIS A 168 -6.59 -29.62 -2.37
C HIS A 168 -7.30 -29.21 -3.66
N GLY A 169 -6.51 -29.03 -4.73
CA GLY A 169 -7.00 -28.57 -6.04
C GLY A 169 -7.23 -27.06 -6.15
N GLN A 170 -7.15 -26.31 -5.05
CA GLN A 170 -7.26 -24.85 -5.09
C GLN A 170 -5.92 -24.21 -5.49
N PRO A 171 -5.92 -23.08 -6.22
CA PRO A 171 -4.69 -22.41 -6.65
C PRO A 171 -4.07 -21.60 -5.50
N ILE A 172 -3.69 -22.26 -4.42
CA ILE A 172 -3.06 -21.65 -3.24
C ILE A 172 -1.78 -22.39 -2.86
N PHE A 173 -0.72 -21.65 -2.57
CA PHE A 173 0.57 -22.22 -2.18
C PHE A 173 1.45 -21.20 -1.46
N HIS A 174 2.50 -21.69 -0.79
CA HIS A 174 3.52 -20.83 -0.21
C HIS A 174 4.41 -20.21 -1.29
N VAL A 175 4.94 -19.02 -1.04
CA VAL A 175 5.86 -18.29 -1.94
C VAL A 175 7.02 -19.17 -2.45
N THR A 176 7.54 -20.08 -1.63
CA THR A 176 8.61 -21.02 -2.03
C THR A 176 8.21 -22.00 -3.14
N GLY A 177 6.91 -22.23 -3.33
CA GLY A 177 6.36 -23.04 -4.41
C GLY A 177 6.09 -22.26 -5.69
N LEU A 178 6.28 -20.94 -5.71
CA LEU A 178 5.93 -20.07 -6.85
C LEU A 178 6.63 -20.51 -8.14
N ARG A 179 7.94 -20.74 -8.09
CA ARG A 179 8.73 -21.23 -9.24
C ARG A 179 8.15 -22.50 -9.84
N THR A 180 7.83 -23.49 -8.99
CA THR A 180 7.30 -24.78 -9.43
C THR A 180 5.93 -24.66 -10.09
N HIS A 181 5.06 -23.78 -9.58
CA HIS A 181 3.74 -23.55 -10.19
C HIS A 181 3.84 -22.80 -11.52
N LEU A 182 4.72 -21.80 -11.60
CA LEU A 182 4.99 -21.09 -12.85
C LEU A 182 5.48 -22.03 -13.94
N GLN A 183 6.44 -22.91 -13.63
CA GLN A 183 6.94 -23.88 -14.60
C GLN A 183 5.80 -24.75 -15.15
N LYS A 184 4.95 -25.29 -14.27
CA LYS A 184 3.78 -26.08 -14.69
C LYS A 184 2.85 -25.29 -15.61
N TRP A 185 2.63 -24.00 -15.35
CA TRP A 185 1.79 -23.16 -16.21
C TRP A 185 2.47 -22.82 -17.54
N PHE A 186 3.78 -22.63 -17.58
CA PHE A 186 4.52 -22.45 -18.83
C PHE A 186 4.47 -23.71 -19.69
N ASP A 187 4.56 -24.90 -19.09
CA ASP A 187 4.45 -26.16 -19.81
C ASP A 187 3.03 -26.39 -20.38
N LEU A 188 2.01 -25.88 -19.68
CA LEU A 188 0.59 -26.07 -20.05
C LEU A 188 0.10 -25.08 -21.12
N HIS A 189 0.60 -23.85 -21.12
CA HIS A 189 0.08 -22.78 -21.96
C HIS A 189 1.11 -22.36 -23.01
N GLN A 190 0.78 -22.53 -24.29
CA GLN A 190 1.66 -22.10 -25.38
C GLN A 190 1.73 -20.57 -25.48
N PRO A 191 2.88 -19.99 -25.89
CA PRO A 191 3.00 -18.56 -26.07
C PRO A 191 2.15 -18.06 -27.25
N VAL A 192 1.58 -16.86 -27.11
CA VAL A 192 0.90 -16.16 -28.21
C VAL A 192 1.90 -15.38 -29.05
N GLU A 193 1.86 -15.55 -30.38
CA GLU A 193 2.85 -14.95 -31.29
C GLU A 193 2.48 -13.54 -31.78
N ASN A 194 1.19 -13.25 -31.94
CA ASN A 194 0.70 -12.03 -32.62
C ASN A 194 0.13 -10.96 -31.68
N GLU A 195 0.23 -11.16 -30.38
CA GLU A 195 -0.31 -10.22 -29.40
C GLU A 195 0.73 -9.18 -29.00
N ASN A 196 0.35 -7.90 -29.01
CA ASN A 196 1.24 -6.83 -28.55
C ASN A 196 1.12 -6.67 -27.03
N LEU A 197 1.86 -7.48 -26.28
CA LEU A 197 1.84 -7.45 -24.81
C LEU A 197 2.15 -6.07 -24.24
N PHE A 198 3.10 -5.35 -24.83
CA PHE A 198 3.47 -4.02 -24.35
C PHE A 198 2.29 -3.05 -24.45
N ARG A 199 1.56 -3.07 -25.56
CA ARG A 199 0.35 -2.26 -25.76
C ARG A 199 -0.69 -2.55 -24.68
N PHE A 200 -0.97 -3.83 -24.40
CA PHE A 200 -1.94 -4.20 -23.36
C PHE A 200 -1.45 -3.79 -21.96
N ALA A 201 -0.16 -3.96 -21.68
CA ALA A 201 0.43 -3.54 -20.40
C ALA A 201 0.32 -2.02 -20.19
N MET A 202 0.56 -1.23 -21.24
CA MET A 202 0.38 0.23 -21.19
C MET A 202 -1.10 0.63 -21.10
N HIS A 203 -2.01 -0.15 -21.68
CA HIS A 203 -3.44 0.06 -21.47
C HIS A 203 -3.84 -0.18 -20.01
N LEU A 204 -3.36 -1.26 -19.38
CA LEU A 204 -3.54 -1.47 -17.94
C LEU A 204 -3.01 -0.28 -17.15
N MET A 205 -1.79 0.18 -17.43
CA MET A 205 -1.22 1.37 -16.79
C MET A 205 -2.13 2.61 -16.91
N SER A 206 -2.79 2.81 -18.05
CA SER A 206 -3.73 3.93 -18.26
C SER A 206 -5.02 3.82 -17.45
N LEU A 207 -5.43 2.60 -17.09
CA LEU A 207 -6.59 2.32 -16.23
C LEU A 207 -6.25 2.40 -14.74
N HIS A 208 -4.96 2.42 -14.40
CA HIS A 208 -4.53 2.47 -13.01
C HIS A 208 -4.98 3.78 -12.36
N SER A 209 -5.69 3.66 -11.26
CA SER A 209 -6.10 4.78 -10.42
C SER A 209 -6.07 4.38 -8.96
N THR A 210 -5.38 5.15 -8.14
CA THR A 210 -5.34 4.93 -6.69
C THR A 210 -6.70 5.18 -6.08
N ILE A 211 -7.25 4.16 -5.41
CA ILE A 211 -8.52 4.25 -4.70
C ILE A 211 -8.25 4.86 -3.33
N LYS A 212 -8.73 6.08 -3.11
CA LYS A 212 -8.59 6.76 -1.82
C LYS A 212 -9.48 6.08 -0.79
N ARG A 213 -8.86 5.63 0.31
CA ARG A 213 -9.57 5.14 1.49
C ARG A 213 -9.58 6.24 2.54
N GLU A 214 -10.77 6.59 3.01
CA GLU A 214 -10.91 7.59 4.06
C GLU A 214 -10.45 7.01 5.40
N VAL A 215 -9.53 7.72 6.06
CA VAL A 215 -9.14 7.45 7.44
C VAL A 215 -9.68 8.62 8.26
N LYS A 216 -10.50 8.34 9.27
CA LYS A 216 -10.95 9.39 10.20
C LYS A 216 -9.74 9.88 10.99
N VAL A 217 -9.46 11.18 10.95
CA VAL A 217 -8.29 11.80 11.60
C VAL A 217 -8.75 12.68 12.78
N PRO A 218 -8.36 12.38 14.03
CA PRO A 218 -8.67 13.21 15.20
C PRO A 218 -7.68 14.39 15.32
N LEU A 219 -7.73 15.33 14.38
CA LEU A 219 -6.73 16.40 14.22
C LEU A 219 -6.53 17.26 15.48
N GLU A 220 -7.60 17.53 16.22
CA GLU A 220 -7.60 18.39 17.41
C GLU A 220 -6.85 17.76 18.59
N GLU A 221 -6.82 16.43 18.66
CA GLU A 221 -6.24 15.64 19.75
C GLU A 221 -4.77 15.26 19.47
N MET A 222 -4.27 15.61 18.28
CA MET A 222 -2.90 15.32 17.86
C MET A 222 -1.90 16.31 18.41
N VAL A 223 -0.71 15.78 18.70
CA VAL A 223 0.44 16.61 19.04
C VAL A 223 0.87 17.43 17.82
N LYS A 224 0.83 18.76 18.01
CA LYS A 224 1.29 19.78 17.08
C LYS A 224 2.81 19.93 17.16
N GLY A 225 3.39 20.48 16.10
CA GLY A 225 4.83 20.72 16.01
C GLY A 225 5.57 19.75 15.12
N VAL A 226 6.86 20.03 14.94
CA VAL A 226 7.81 19.11 14.34
C VAL A 226 8.22 18.07 15.38
N LEU A 227 8.04 16.80 15.05
CA LEU A 227 8.29 15.70 15.97
C LEU A 227 9.71 15.15 15.84
N CYS A 228 10.28 14.71 16.96
CA CYS A 228 11.57 14.05 16.96
C CYS A 228 11.46 12.63 16.38
N PRO A 229 12.29 12.25 15.38
CA PRO A 229 12.23 10.91 14.79
C PRO A 229 12.79 9.80 15.69
N HIS A 230 13.54 10.15 16.74
CA HIS A 230 14.17 9.20 17.68
C HIS A 230 13.39 8.99 18.98
N CYS A 231 12.38 9.80 19.24
CA CYS A 231 11.56 9.69 20.44
C CYS A 231 10.19 9.13 20.11
N ALA A 232 9.68 8.28 20.99
CA ALA A 232 8.29 7.83 20.94
C ALA A 232 7.32 8.91 21.46
N ASN A 233 6.02 8.67 21.24
CA ASN A 233 4.90 9.44 21.78
C ASN A 233 4.93 10.92 21.39
N GLY A 234 5.18 11.20 20.12
CA GLY A 234 5.02 12.55 19.56
C GLY A 234 5.85 13.64 20.22
N GLN A 235 7.09 13.38 20.66
CA GLN A 235 7.93 14.39 21.30
C GLN A 235 8.22 15.58 20.36
N PRO A 236 7.73 16.80 20.64
CA PRO A 236 8.01 17.97 19.81
C PRO A 236 9.47 18.42 19.92
N MET A 237 9.97 19.00 18.83
CA MET A 237 11.29 19.60 18.73
C MET A 237 11.19 21.12 18.78
N ASN A 238 12.24 21.76 19.30
CA ASN A 238 12.37 23.21 19.35
C ASN A 238 13.19 23.71 18.16
N TYR A 239 12.70 24.74 17.47
CA TYR A 239 13.45 25.38 16.40
C TYR A 239 14.43 26.41 16.98
N HIS A 240 15.73 26.18 16.78
CA HIS A 240 16.79 27.05 17.30
C HIS A 240 17.99 27.06 16.34
N TYR A 241 18.60 28.23 16.09
CA TYR A 241 19.71 28.41 15.14
C TYR A 241 19.56 27.65 13.80
N LYS A 242 18.36 27.73 13.20
CA LYS A 242 18.01 27.07 11.92
C LYS A 242 18.01 25.53 11.95
N LYS A 243 18.01 24.92 13.13
CA LYS A 243 17.94 23.46 13.30
C LYS A 243 16.81 23.08 14.25
N TRP A 244 16.33 21.86 14.15
CA TRP A 244 15.35 21.30 15.08
C TRP A 244 16.09 20.51 16.15
N HIS A 245 15.87 20.86 17.41
CA HIS A 245 16.51 20.24 18.57
C HIS A 245 15.48 19.53 19.43
N CYS A 246 15.71 18.24 19.69
CA CYS A 246 14.87 17.49 20.62
C CYS A 246 15.30 17.80 22.07
N PRO A 247 14.41 18.34 22.92
CA PRO A 247 14.77 18.63 24.32
C PRO A 247 15.01 17.34 25.13
N ARG A 248 14.40 16.21 24.73
CA ARG A 248 14.47 14.91 25.41
C ARG A 248 15.77 14.16 25.10
N CYS A 249 15.99 13.76 23.85
CA CYS A 249 17.15 12.94 23.46
C CYS A 249 18.33 13.74 22.90
N LYS A 250 18.22 15.07 22.83
CA LYS A 250 19.25 15.98 22.27
C LYS A 250 19.56 15.82 20.78
N TRP A 251 18.83 14.95 20.08
CA TRP A 251 18.94 14.80 18.63
C TRP A 251 18.73 16.13 17.90
N VAL A 252 19.55 16.36 16.88
CA VAL A 252 19.49 17.55 16.04
C VAL A 252 19.18 17.12 14.62
N ASP A 253 18.11 17.67 14.06
CA ASP A 253 17.62 17.29 12.74
C ASP A 253 17.43 18.52 11.86
N GLN A 254 17.95 18.47 10.63
CA GLN A 254 17.79 19.53 9.64
C GLN A 254 16.58 19.30 8.74
N ASP A 255 16.10 18.06 8.63
CA ASP A 255 15.05 17.63 7.73
C ASP A 255 13.74 17.24 8.44
N ALA A 256 13.70 17.27 9.79
CA ALA A 256 12.49 16.95 10.55
C ALA A 256 11.25 17.76 10.12
N LEU A 257 11.44 19.00 9.65
CA LEU A 257 10.35 19.81 9.11
C LEU A 257 9.74 19.20 7.84
N LYS A 258 10.54 18.57 6.96
CA LYS A 258 10.03 17.91 5.74
C LYS A 258 9.13 16.72 6.11
N LYS A 259 9.51 15.95 7.12
CA LYS A 259 8.66 14.85 7.63
C LYS A 259 7.36 15.36 8.23
N ALA A 260 7.41 16.44 9.01
CA ALA A 260 6.21 17.08 9.55
C ALA A 260 5.32 17.70 8.45
N LEU A 261 5.91 18.15 7.35
CA LEU A 261 5.19 18.64 6.17
C LEU A 261 4.42 17.52 5.47
N GLU A 262 5.04 16.36 5.32
CA GLU A 262 4.36 15.17 4.79
C GLU A 262 3.22 14.71 5.72
N ASP A 263 3.42 14.74 7.04
CA ASP A 263 2.34 14.48 7.99
C ASP A 263 1.17 15.45 7.79
N TYR A 264 1.44 16.75 7.63
CA TYR A 264 0.38 17.73 7.35
C TYR A 264 -0.35 17.39 6.05
N ARG A 265 0.38 17.04 4.97
CA ARG A 265 -0.21 16.67 3.68
C ARG A 265 -1.18 15.49 3.82
N LEU A 266 -0.77 14.47 4.56
CA LEU A 266 -1.55 13.24 4.76
C LEU A 266 -2.75 13.41 5.70
N LEU A 267 -2.63 14.26 6.73
CA LEU A 267 -3.63 14.39 7.79
C LEU A 267 -4.63 15.52 7.54
N VAL A 268 -4.18 16.61 6.92
CA VAL A 268 -4.96 17.85 6.71
C VAL A 268 -5.20 18.09 5.22
N GLY A 269 -4.18 17.88 4.39
CA GLY A 269 -4.26 18.02 2.94
C GLY A 269 -3.11 18.86 2.35
N PRO A 270 -3.07 19.02 1.02
CA PRO A 270 -1.91 19.61 0.33
C PRO A 270 -1.84 21.14 0.43
N LYS A 271 -2.89 21.81 0.92
CA LYS A 271 -2.98 23.27 0.97
C LYS A 271 -2.49 23.82 2.30
N LEU A 272 -1.60 24.80 2.23
CA LEU A 272 -1.02 25.51 3.37
C LEU A 272 -1.27 27.02 3.28
N THR A 273 -1.51 27.61 4.44
CA THR A 273 -1.45 29.05 4.65
C THR A 273 -0.44 29.33 5.77
N ASN A 274 0.01 30.58 5.91
CA ASN A 274 0.85 30.93 7.06
C ASN A 274 0.12 30.61 8.39
N LYS A 275 -1.20 30.84 8.45
CA LYS A 275 -2.03 30.53 9.62
C LYS A 275 -2.05 29.03 9.92
N SER A 276 -2.44 28.19 8.96
CA SER A 276 -2.50 26.73 9.18
C SER A 276 -1.13 26.11 9.44
N PHE A 277 -0.06 26.65 8.84
CA PHE A 277 1.31 26.26 9.14
C PHE A 277 1.68 26.57 10.60
N ARG A 278 1.36 27.77 11.09
CA ARG A 278 1.62 28.09 12.50
C ARG A 278 0.85 27.19 13.45
N GLU A 279 -0.42 26.95 13.16
CA GLU A 279 -1.32 26.14 13.99
C GLU A 279 -0.87 24.67 14.07
N PHE A 280 -0.50 24.06 12.95
CA PHE A 280 -0.09 22.64 12.94
C PHE A 280 1.35 22.44 13.42
N PHE A 281 2.27 23.35 13.06
CA PHE A 281 3.70 23.20 13.37
C PHE A 281 4.09 23.90 14.69
N ALA A 282 3.11 24.40 15.46
CA ALA A 282 3.31 25.08 16.73
C ALA A 282 4.36 26.21 16.66
N ILE A 283 4.25 27.07 15.64
CA ILE A 283 5.13 28.21 15.42
C ILE A 283 4.37 29.51 15.70
N ASP A 284 4.78 30.23 16.75
CA ASP A 284 4.07 31.44 17.16
C ASP A 284 4.30 32.61 16.22
N SER A 285 5.52 32.77 15.71
CA SER A 285 5.91 33.95 14.91
C SER A 285 5.49 33.83 13.43
N PRO A 286 4.67 34.75 12.90
CA PRO A 286 4.34 34.82 11.47
C PRO A 286 5.57 34.96 10.58
N ASN A 287 6.57 35.71 11.06
CA ASN A 287 7.81 35.98 10.31
C ASN A 287 8.69 34.73 10.23
N VAL A 288 8.80 33.97 11.32
CA VAL A 288 9.53 32.69 11.31
C VAL A 288 8.83 31.69 10.40
N ALA A 289 7.51 31.56 10.51
CA ALA A 289 6.70 30.71 9.63
C ALA A 289 6.89 31.09 8.16
N TYR A 290 6.85 32.39 7.81
CA TYR A 290 7.09 32.85 6.45
C TYR A 290 8.47 32.45 5.93
N LYS A 291 9.53 32.68 6.73
CA LYS A 291 10.91 32.31 6.35
C LYS A 291 11.05 30.80 6.12
N LEU A 292 10.46 29.97 6.98
CA LEU A 292 10.47 28.51 6.82
C LEU A 292 9.70 28.07 5.57
N LEU A 293 8.53 28.65 5.32
CA LEU A 293 7.75 28.36 4.11
C LEU A 293 8.50 28.71 2.82
N GLN A 294 9.34 29.77 2.82
CA GLN A 294 10.18 30.11 1.67
C GLN A 294 11.35 29.14 1.44
N GLN A 295 11.74 28.35 2.45
CA GLN A 295 12.82 27.36 2.34
C GLN A 295 12.32 25.99 1.89
N LEU A 296 11.02 25.76 1.94
CA LEU A 296 10.41 24.51 1.54
C LEU A 296 10.13 24.51 0.03
N PRO A 297 10.20 23.33 -0.63
CA PRO A 297 9.92 23.18 -2.06
C PRO A 297 8.40 23.25 -2.32
N LEU A 298 7.78 24.38 -2.02
CA LEU A 298 6.33 24.61 -2.13
C LEU A 298 6.02 25.49 -3.33
N LYS A 299 4.93 25.18 -4.04
CA LYS A 299 4.39 26.10 -5.04
C LYS A 299 3.56 27.16 -4.34
N ALA A 300 3.97 28.43 -4.44
CA ALA A 300 3.20 29.55 -3.92
C ALA A 300 2.19 30.06 -4.97
N ASP A 301 0.98 30.35 -4.52
CA ASP A 301 -0.07 30.97 -5.31
C ASP A 301 -0.68 32.16 -4.55
N GLY A 302 -1.11 33.20 -5.26
CA GLY A 302 -1.70 34.40 -4.67
C GLY A 302 -0.71 35.39 -4.03
N ILE A 303 -1.26 36.51 -3.57
CA ILE A 303 -0.50 37.69 -3.13
C ILE A 303 -0.85 38.05 -1.68
N LYS A 304 0.19 38.38 -0.88
CA LYS A 304 0.08 38.88 0.50
C LYS A 304 -0.86 38.02 1.36
N LYS A 305 -2.01 38.58 1.80
CA LYS A 305 -2.98 37.92 2.69
C LYS A 305 -3.71 36.72 2.07
N HIS A 306 -3.71 36.63 0.74
CA HIS A 306 -4.30 35.52 0.00
C HIS A 306 -3.26 34.51 -0.47
N ARG A 307 -2.00 34.63 -0.03
CA ARG A 307 -0.95 33.69 -0.41
C ARG A 307 -1.22 32.31 0.19
N GLN A 308 -1.30 31.33 -0.68
CA GLN A 308 -1.40 29.91 -0.38
C GLN A 308 -0.16 29.18 -0.86
N TYR A 309 0.14 28.06 -0.24
CA TYR A 309 1.24 27.19 -0.60
C TYR A 309 0.69 25.79 -0.86
N TRP A 310 1.27 25.11 -1.84
CA TRP A 310 0.91 23.75 -2.20
C TRP A 310 2.09 22.82 -1.93
N ILE A 311 1.83 21.79 -1.14
CA ILE A 311 2.74 20.68 -0.93
C ILE A 311 2.64 19.77 -2.16
N MET A 312 3.75 19.61 -2.87
CA MET A 312 3.84 18.73 -4.03
C MET A 312 4.05 17.28 -3.57
N GLU A 313 3.47 16.33 -4.30
CA GLU A 313 3.72 14.89 -4.15
C GLU A 313 5.07 14.46 -4.75
#